data_AF-A0A2M7Z1E7-F1
#
_entry.id   AF-A0A2M7Z1E7-F1
#
_cell.length_a   1.000
_cell.length_b   1.000
_cell.length_c   1.000
_cell.angle_alpha   90.00
_cell.angle_beta   90.00
_cell.angle_gamma   90.00
#
_symmetry.space_group_name_H-M   'P 1'
#
loop_
_entity.id
_entity.type
_entity.pdbx_description
1 polymer ?
#
loop_
_entity_poly.entity_id
_entity_poly.type
_entity_poly.pdbx_seq_one_letter_code
_entity_poly.pdbx_strand_id
1 'polypeptide(L)'
;MPPAIHPVDLIEILRRHRLTPAIVFLTSRRACDEAIDTFSHSSARMSAPRSEAIRAFLEKFTKDFPSVEHHPLIPVVQEYGVAAHHAGHLPSWKIAIEELMRQGLLDAVFATTTLAAGVDFPARTVVITQSSVR
;
A
#
# COMPACT_ATOMS: atom_id res chain seq x y z
N MET A 1 -1.35 -22.69 11.14
CA MET A 1 -0.96 -22.22 9.79
C MET A 1 0.54 -22.04 9.81
N PRO A 2 1.31 -22.50 8.80
CA PRO A 2 2.70 -22.06 8.68
C PRO A 2 2.70 -20.52 8.65
N PRO A 3 3.70 -19.85 9.23
CA PRO A 3 3.64 -18.41 9.39
C PRO A 3 3.55 -17.79 7.99
N ALA A 4 2.40 -17.17 7.68
CA ALA A 4 2.35 -16.24 6.56
C ALA A 4 3.48 -15.24 6.80
N ILE A 5 4.38 -15.08 5.83
CA ILE A 5 5.53 -14.18 5.95
C ILE A 5 5.02 -12.83 6.47
N HIS A 6 5.64 -12.33 7.56
CA HIS A 6 5.21 -11.09 8.17
C HIS A 6 5.24 -9.95 7.13
N PRO A 7 4.24 -9.05 7.06
CA PRO A 7 4.14 -8.06 5.97
C PRO A 7 5.39 -7.19 5.82
N VAL A 8 5.99 -6.77 6.93
CA VAL A 8 7.25 -6.00 6.92
C VAL A 8 8.38 -6.80 6.26
N ASP A 9 8.62 -8.03 6.73
CA ASP A 9 9.68 -8.91 6.22
C ASP A 9 9.51 -9.18 4.71
N LEU A 10 8.26 -9.41 4.29
CA LEU A 10 7.93 -9.59 2.88
C LEU A 10 8.36 -8.38 2.04
N ILE A 11 7.96 -7.17 2.46
CA ILE A 11 8.29 -5.96 1.70
C ILE A 11 9.80 -5.69 1.73
N GLU A 12 10.49 -5.93 2.84
CA GLU A 12 11.95 -5.80 2.91
C GLU A 12 12.69 -6.76 1.97
N ILE A 13 12.24 -8.01 1.87
CA ILE A 13 12.78 -8.98 0.92
C ILE A 13 12.55 -8.50 -0.51
N LEU A 14 11.33 -8.07 -0.86
CA LEU A 14 11.03 -7.56 -2.20
C LEU A 14 11.87 -6.33 -2.56
N ARG A 15 12.07 -5.40 -1.61
CA ARG A 15 12.94 -4.22 -1.79
C ARG A 15 14.37 -4.63 -2.08
N ARG A 16 14.94 -5.53 -1.27
CA ARG A 16 16.32 -6.01 -1.41
C ARG A 16 16.58 -6.63 -2.78
N HIS A 17 15.60 -7.33 -3.32
CA HIS A 17 15.67 -7.97 -4.63
C HIS A 17 15.17 -7.09 -5.79
N ARG A 18 14.84 -5.81 -5.55
CA ARG A 18 14.31 -4.87 -6.55
C ARG A 18 13.01 -5.34 -7.22
N LEU A 19 12.18 -6.04 -6.44
CA LEU A 19 10.91 -6.64 -6.85
C LEU A 19 9.68 -5.78 -6.49
N THR A 20 9.86 -4.65 -5.79
CA THR A 20 8.81 -3.61 -5.63
C THR A 20 8.72 -2.78 -6.91
N PRO A 21 7.57 -2.24 -7.33
CA PRO A 21 6.31 -2.25 -6.61
C PRO A 21 5.59 -3.59 -6.63
N ALA A 22 4.92 -3.93 -5.52
CA ALA A 22 4.19 -5.18 -5.37
C ALA A 22 2.70 -4.97 -5.06
N ILE A 23 1.85 -5.86 -5.59
CA ILE A 23 0.45 -5.98 -5.15
C ILE A 23 0.34 -7.23 -4.30
N VAL A 24 -0.04 -7.06 -3.04
CA VAL A 24 -0.24 -8.17 -2.10
C VAL A 24 -1.74 -8.41 -1.93
N PHE A 25 -2.24 -9.49 -2.52
CA PHE A 25 -3.64 -9.87 -2.42
C PHE A 25 -3.93 -10.61 -1.11
N LEU A 26 -4.85 -10.05 -0.34
CA LEU A 26 -5.35 -10.57 0.92
C LEU A 26 -6.86 -10.86 0.83
N THR A 27 -7.35 -11.73 1.71
CA THR A 27 -8.70 -12.29 1.64
C THR A 27 -9.80 -11.37 2.15
N SER A 28 -9.47 -10.32 2.89
CA SER A 28 -10.46 -9.40 3.46
C SER A 28 -9.92 -7.98 3.62
N ARG A 29 -10.84 -7.02 3.80
CA ARG A 29 -10.52 -5.63 4.14
C ARG A 29 -9.73 -5.54 5.44
N ARG A 30 -10.22 -6.23 6.47
CA ARG A 30 -9.57 -6.33 7.78
C ARG A 30 -8.13 -6.85 7.68
N ALA A 31 -7.88 -7.86 6.84
CA ALA A 31 -6.53 -8.38 6.65
C ALA A 31 -5.59 -7.33 6.01
N CYS A 32 -6.11 -6.46 5.13
CA CYS A 32 -5.34 -5.35 4.57
C CYS A 32 -4.99 -4.31 5.63
N ASP A 33 -5.96 -3.94 6.48
CA ASP A 33 -5.74 -3.02 7.59
C ASP A 33 -4.72 -3.59 8.59
N GLU A 34 -4.89 -4.85 9.01
CA GLU A 34 -3.97 -5.53 9.92
C GLU A 34 -2.55 -5.63 9.36
N ALA A 35 -2.41 -5.84 8.03
CA ALA A 35 -1.10 -5.86 7.39
C ALA A 35 -0.41 -4.49 7.45
N ILE A 36 -1.15 -3.41 7.25
CA ILE A 36 -0.64 -2.03 7.34
C ILE A 36 -0.27 -1.67 8.79
N ASP A 37 -1.07 -2.09 9.77
CA ASP A 37 -0.80 -1.81 11.18
C ASP A 37 0.55 -2.38 11.65
N THR A 38 1.01 -3.49 11.04
CA THR A 38 2.34 -4.05 11.36
C THR A 38 3.51 -3.11 11.08
N PHE A 39 3.34 -2.12 10.21
CA PHE A 39 4.40 -1.16 9.86
C PHE A 39 4.57 -0.05 10.91
N SER A 40 3.55 0.24 11.73
CA SER A 40 3.58 1.31 12.73
C SER A 40 4.72 1.18 13.76
N HIS A 41 5.22 -0.04 13.96
CA HIS A 41 6.33 -0.34 14.88
C HIS A 41 7.62 -0.76 14.16
N SER A 42 7.66 -0.63 12.83
CA SER A 42 8.80 -1.09 12.02
C SER A 42 9.90 -0.03 11.94
N SER A 43 11.16 -0.48 11.91
CA SER A 43 12.31 0.37 11.58
C SER A 43 12.55 0.48 10.07
N ALA A 44 11.83 -0.30 9.24
CA ALA A 44 12.00 -0.40 7.79
C ALA A 44 11.39 0.78 7.01
N ARG A 45 11.76 2.00 7.41
CA ARG A 45 11.32 3.27 6.81
C ARG A 45 11.86 3.43 5.39
N MET A 46 11.12 4.15 4.55
CA MET A 46 11.58 4.51 3.21
C MET A 46 12.64 5.61 3.24
N SER A 47 13.23 5.91 2.08
CA SER A 47 14.17 7.02 1.94
C SER A 47 13.51 8.38 2.09
N ALA A 48 14.24 9.34 2.69
CA ALA A 48 13.74 10.70 2.91
C ALA A 48 13.24 11.41 1.63
N PRO A 49 13.93 11.32 0.46
CA PRO A 49 13.44 11.96 -0.76
C PRO A 49 12.08 11.44 -1.24
N ARG A 50 11.85 10.12 -1.13
CA ARG A 50 10.57 9.52 -1.52
C ARG A 50 9.46 9.88 -0.52
N SER A 51 9.79 9.92 0.77
CA SER A 51 8.85 10.34 1.82
C SER A 51 8.38 11.78 1.60
N GLU A 52 9.32 12.68 1.26
CA GLU A 52 9.02 14.07 0.95
C GLU A 52 8.17 14.21 -0.33
N ALA A 53 8.46 13.43 -1.37
CA ALA A 53 7.65 13.42 -2.59
C ALA A 53 6.19 13.00 -2.33
N ILE A 54 5.97 11.98 -1.49
CA ILE A 54 4.64 11.55 -1.07
C ILE A 54 3.94 12.64 -0.25
N ARG A 55 4.65 13.27 0.69
CA ARG A 55 4.11 14.38 1.49
C ARG A 55 3.65 15.53 0.58
N ALA A 56 4.51 15.99 -0.31
CA ALA A 56 4.21 17.06 -1.24
C ALA A 56 3.05 16.70 -2.20
N PHE A 57 2.93 15.44 -2.61
CA PHE A 57 1.78 14.96 -3.38
C PHE A 57 0.50 15.06 -2.56
N LEU A 58 0.48 14.50 -1.35
CA LEU A 58 -0.71 14.46 -0.50
C LEU A 58 -1.15 15.88 -0.11
N GLU A 59 -0.24 16.79 0.22
CA GLU A 59 -0.55 18.20 0.52
C GLU A 59 -1.21 18.95 -0.65
N LYS A 60 -0.87 18.60 -1.89
CA LYS A 60 -1.55 19.15 -3.06
C LYS A 60 -2.89 18.48 -3.28
N PHE A 61 -2.92 17.15 -3.19
CA PHE A 61 -4.12 16.34 -3.41
C PHE A 61 -5.24 16.70 -2.42
N THR A 62 -4.91 17.02 -1.17
CA THR A 62 -5.90 17.39 -0.14
C THR A 62 -6.57 18.73 -0.41
N LYS A 63 -5.98 19.62 -1.22
CA LYS A 63 -6.63 20.87 -1.65
C LYS A 63 -7.83 20.60 -2.54
N ASP A 64 -7.72 19.61 -3.42
CA ASP A 64 -8.81 19.19 -4.31
C ASP A 64 -9.75 18.19 -3.60
N PHE A 65 -9.21 17.40 -2.67
CA PHE A 65 -9.96 16.39 -1.91
C PHE A 65 -9.76 16.53 -0.39
N PRO A 66 -10.39 17.53 0.28
CA PRO A 66 -10.24 17.77 1.72
C PRO A 66 -10.56 16.55 2.60
N SER A 67 -11.44 15.65 2.12
CA SER A 67 -11.77 14.37 2.76
C SER A 67 -10.55 13.48 3.09
N VAL A 68 -9.42 13.69 2.43
CA VAL A 68 -8.19 12.89 2.63
C VAL A 68 -7.28 13.49 3.71
N GLU A 69 -7.41 14.78 4.05
CA GLU A 69 -6.45 15.52 4.87
C GLU A 69 -6.09 14.82 6.20
N HIS A 70 -7.08 14.20 6.83
CA HIS A 70 -6.94 13.53 8.12
C HIS A 70 -7.05 12.01 8.00
N HIS A 71 -6.79 11.44 6.82
CA HIS A 71 -6.91 9.99 6.63
C HIS A 71 -5.89 9.26 7.54
N PRO A 72 -6.32 8.27 8.33
CA PRO A 72 -5.49 7.67 9.38
C PRO A 72 -4.25 6.95 8.86
N LEU A 73 -4.23 6.56 7.59
CA LEU A 73 -3.11 5.85 6.96
C LEU A 73 -2.03 6.78 6.36
N ILE A 74 -2.21 8.11 6.38
CA ILE A 74 -1.21 9.07 5.86
C ILE A 74 0.19 8.81 6.46
N PRO A 75 0.35 8.66 7.79
CA PRO A 75 1.67 8.44 8.37
C PRO A 75 2.36 7.20 7.80
N VAL A 76 1.61 6.09 7.66
CA VAL A 76 2.19 4.84 7.14
C VAL A 76 2.61 4.97 5.68
N VAL A 77 1.79 5.63 4.86
CA VAL A 77 2.11 5.87 3.45
C VAL A 77 3.36 6.74 3.31
N GLN A 78 3.47 7.81 4.10
CA GLN A 78 4.62 8.72 4.06
C GLN A 78 5.91 8.10 4.61
N GLU A 79 5.82 7.29 5.67
CA GLU A 79 7.01 6.73 6.34
C GLU A 79 7.48 5.43 5.70
N TYR A 80 6.56 4.60 5.19
CA TYR A 80 6.87 3.23 4.75
C TYR A 80 6.51 2.97 3.30
N GLY A 81 5.68 3.78 2.64
CA GLY A 81 5.45 3.65 1.19
C GLY A 81 4.66 2.41 0.85
N VAL A 82 3.83 1.99 1.79
CA VAL A 82 2.88 0.91 1.66
C VAL A 82 1.50 1.45 2.00
N ALA A 83 0.47 0.91 1.35
CA ALA A 83 -0.91 1.35 1.57
C ALA A 83 -1.89 0.18 1.51
N ALA A 84 -3.01 0.31 2.23
CA ALA A 84 -4.17 -0.55 2.02
C ALA A 84 -5.03 0.03 0.89
N HIS A 85 -5.54 -0.86 0.02
CA HIS A 85 -6.50 -0.52 -1.03
C HIS A 85 -7.64 -1.54 -1.05
N HIS A 86 -8.80 -1.12 -0.54
CA HIS A 86 -10.02 -1.90 -0.63
C HIS A 86 -11.25 -1.00 -0.62
N ALA A 87 -12.41 -1.57 -0.93
CA ALA A 87 -13.68 -0.85 -1.02
C ALA A 87 -14.23 -0.26 0.30
N GLY A 88 -13.47 -0.36 1.40
CA GLY A 88 -13.81 0.24 2.69
C GLY A 88 -13.27 1.67 2.84
N HIS A 89 -12.26 2.05 2.04
CA HIS A 89 -11.73 3.39 2.04
C HIS A 89 -12.54 4.36 1.17
N LEU A 90 -12.39 5.64 1.47
CA LEU A 90 -12.97 6.73 0.68
C LEU A 90 -12.55 6.62 -0.79
N PRO A 91 -13.44 6.95 -1.75
CA PRO A 91 -13.07 6.99 -3.16
C PRO A 91 -11.85 7.87 -3.45
N SER A 92 -11.78 9.05 -2.83
CA SER A 92 -10.65 9.99 -2.94
C SER A 92 -9.33 9.39 -2.42
N TRP A 93 -9.37 8.61 -1.34
CA TRP A 93 -8.19 7.90 -0.84
C TRP A 93 -7.69 6.86 -1.83
N LYS A 94 -8.58 6.04 -2.38
CA LYS A 94 -8.21 5.04 -3.39
C LYS A 94 -7.56 5.69 -4.62
N ILE A 95 -8.10 6.81 -5.09
CA ILE A 95 -7.51 7.59 -6.20
C ILE A 95 -6.11 8.10 -5.83
N ALA A 96 -5.90 8.61 -4.61
CA ALA A 96 -4.59 9.05 -4.15
C ALA A 96 -3.56 7.90 -4.16
N ILE A 97 -3.94 6.73 -3.64
CA ILE A 97 -3.08 5.53 -3.65
C ILE A 97 -2.80 5.07 -5.08
N GLU A 98 -3.80 5.12 -5.96
CA GLU A 98 -3.62 4.74 -7.35
C GLU A 98 -2.61 5.63 -8.08
N GLU A 99 -2.66 6.93 -7.82
CA GLU A 99 -1.75 7.90 -8.44
C GLU A 99 -0.33 7.80 -7.85
N LEU A 100 -0.20 7.64 -6.52
CA LEU A 100 1.11 7.37 -5.89
C LEU A 100 1.74 6.09 -6.42
N MET A 101 0.94 5.06 -6.69
CA MET A 101 1.39 3.80 -7.27
C MET A 101 1.90 4.02 -8.71
N ARG A 102 1.14 4.76 -9.53
CA ARG A 102 1.48 5.11 -10.92
C ARG A 102 2.77 5.94 -11.00
N GLN A 103 3.01 6.83 -10.05
CA GLN A 103 4.24 7.62 -9.95
C GLN A 103 5.45 6.83 -9.41
N GLY A 104 5.28 5.56 -9.03
CA GLY A 104 6.35 4.72 -8.48
C GLY A 104 6.80 5.16 -7.08
N LEU A 105 5.93 5.85 -6.34
CA LEU A 105 6.20 6.32 -4.99
C LEU A 105 5.86 5.27 -3.93
N LEU A 106 5.00 4.31 -4.24
CA LEU A 106 4.71 3.17 -3.36
C LEU A 106 5.57 1.96 -3.72
N ASP A 107 6.02 1.25 -2.68
CA ASP A 107 6.68 -0.04 -2.80
C ASP A 107 5.67 -1.20 -2.81
N ALA A 108 4.52 -1.04 -2.17
CA ALA A 108 3.46 -2.03 -2.23
C ALA A 108 2.07 -1.49 -1.91
N VAL A 109 1.06 -2.21 -2.38
CA VAL A 109 -0.33 -2.08 -1.94
C VAL A 109 -0.85 -3.42 -1.44
N PHE A 110 -1.49 -3.41 -0.27
CA PHE A 110 -2.22 -4.55 0.29
C PHE A 110 -3.68 -4.40 -0.10
N ALA A 111 -4.20 -5.35 -0.87
CA ALA A 111 -5.49 -5.19 -1.51
C ALA A 111 -6.34 -6.46 -1.51
N THR A 112 -7.66 -6.26 -1.58
CA THR A 112 -8.59 -7.35 -1.88
C THR A 112 -8.59 -7.66 -3.38
N THR A 113 -8.97 -8.88 -3.76
CA THR A 113 -8.96 -9.34 -5.17
C THR A 113 -9.78 -8.49 -6.12
N THR A 114 -10.78 -7.75 -5.61
CA THR A 114 -11.57 -6.78 -6.39
C THR A 114 -10.72 -5.71 -7.08
N LEU A 115 -9.51 -5.43 -6.59
CA LEU A 115 -8.58 -4.50 -7.24
C LEU A 115 -8.26 -4.96 -8.68
N ALA A 116 -8.15 -6.27 -8.93
CA ALA A 116 -7.76 -6.81 -10.23
C ALA A 116 -8.74 -6.48 -11.37
N ALA A 117 -9.97 -6.04 -11.05
CA ALA A 117 -11.01 -5.79 -12.04
C ALA A 117 -11.06 -4.35 -12.59
N GLY A 118 -10.13 -3.45 -12.24
CA GLY A 118 -10.29 -2.05 -12.66
C GLY A 118 -9.16 -1.06 -12.45
N VAL A 119 -7.92 -1.49 -12.14
CA VAL A 119 -6.78 -0.55 -12.03
C VAL A 119 -5.62 -0.94 -12.93
N ASP A 120 -5.01 0.07 -13.55
CA ASP A 120 -3.74 -0.05 -14.28
C ASP A 120 -2.58 0.28 -13.35
N PHE A 121 -2.15 -0.73 -12.58
CA PHE A 121 -1.05 -0.61 -11.62
C PHE A 121 0.26 -1.13 -12.19
N PRO A 122 1.32 -0.30 -12.22
CA PRO A 122 2.65 -0.81 -12.47
C PRO A 122 3.07 -1.69 -11.29
N ALA A 123 3.14 -3.00 -11.50
CA ALA A 123 3.58 -3.98 -10.51
C ALA A 123 4.68 -4.87 -11.08
N ARG A 124 5.79 -5.00 -10.35
CA ARG A 124 6.85 -5.98 -10.64
C ARG A 124 6.55 -7.34 -10.00
N THR A 125 5.77 -7.34 -8.92
CA THR A 125 5.42 -8.55 -8.17
C THR A 125 3.94 -8.56 -7.83
N VAL A 126 3.33 -9.73 -7.93
CA VAL A 126 2.01 -10.01 -7.36
C VAL A 126 2.14 -11.15 -6.37
N VAL A 127 1.69 -10.94 -5.14
CA VAL A 127 1.69 -11.95 -4.08
C VAL A 127 0.26 -12.38 -3.81
N ILE A 128 0.01 -13.68 -3.83
CA ILE A 128 -1.29 -14.28 -3.52
C ILE A 128 -1.11 -15.14 -2.27
N THR A 129 -1.67 -14.69 -1.15
CA THR A 129 -1.44 -15.32 0.16
C THR A 129 -2.37 -16.51 0.42
N GLN A 130 -3.53 -16.55 -0.23
CA GLN A 130 -4.47 -17.67 -0.19
C GLN A 130 -5.22 -17.76 -1.53
N SER A 131 -5.04 -18.86 -2.25
CA SER A 131 -5.94 -19.22 -3.34
C SER A 131 -7.04 -20.12 -2.77
N SER A 132 -8.21 -19.57 -2.47
CA SER A 132 -9.39 -20.41 -2.30
C SER A 132 -9.84 -20.91 -3.68
N VAL A 133 -9.08 -21.83 -4.26
CA VAL A 133 -9.62 -22.76 -5.24
C VAL A 133 -10.47 -23.72 -4.43
N ARG A 134 -11.78 -23.46 -4.39
CA ARG A 134 -12.76 -24.51 -4.11
C ARG A 134 -13.10 -25.18 -5.42
#